data_AF-A0A7M2T4Z6-F1
#
_entry.id   AF-A0A7M2T4Z6-F1
#
_cell.length_a   1.000
_cell.length_b   1.000
_cell.length_c   1.000
_cell.angle_alpha   90.00
_cell.angle_beta   90.00
_cell.angle_gamma   90.00
#
_symmetry.space_group_name_H-M   'P 1'
#
loop_
_entity.id
_entity.type
_entity.pdbx_description
1 polymer ?
#
loop_
_entity_poly.entity_id
_entity_poly.type
_entity_poly.pdbx_seq_one_letter_code
_entity_poly.pdbx_strand_id
1 'polypeptide(L)'
;MTRIRAVLLDRDGLLVEDVPDNADPDRVRPVEGAQEALALLRAHGVRTGFLTQQPGVARGDVTEADVRRVDARVEELLGPFDIRAVCRHAPADGCHCRPPEPGLLLWAAGRLCTAPAEWAVVGDTDAHLEAARRAGAHGVLVPTARTRPRQTAGDTAPDLITAVRSLVPDTPVPRTGR
;
A
#
# COMPACT_ATOMS: atom_id res chain seq x y z
N MET A 1 2.13 -11.06 -18.53
CA MET A 1 2.54 -10.63 -17.17
C MET A 1 2.34 -11.80 -16.22
N THR A 2 3.23 -12.00 -15.26
CA THR A 2 3.05 -12.97 -14.18
C THR A 2 1.76 -12.63 -13.44
N ARG A 3 0.99 -13.64 -13.04
CA ARG A 3 -0.26 -13.43 -12.30
C ARG A 3 0.04 -12.75 -10.95
N ILE A 4 -0.59 -11.62 -10.68
CA ILE A 4 -0.50 -10.93 -9.40
C ILE A 4 -1.16 -11.80 -8.31
N ARG A 5 -0.42 -12.05 -7.23
CA ARG A 5 -0.86 -12.84 -6.06
C ARG A 5 -0.99 -12.01 -4.79
N ALA A 6 -0.35 -10.84 -4.73
CA ALA A 6 -0.47 -9.91 -3.63
C ALA A 6 -0.39 -8.46 -4.12
N VAL A 7 -1.09 -7.56 -3.44
CA VAL A 7 -1.03 -6.11 -3.67
C VAL A 7 -0.74 -5.39 -2.35
N LEU A 8 0.31 -4.57 -2.35
CA LEU A 8 0.54 -3.58 -1.31
C LEU A 8 0.02 -2.23 -1.77
N LEU A 9 -0.80 -1.60 -0.95
CA LEU A 9 -1.34 -0.27 -1.22
C LEU A 9 -0.73 0.74 -0.25
N ASP A 10 -0.38 1.93 -0.72
CA ASP A 10 -0.12 3.03 0.20
C ASP A 10 -1.35 3.30 1.06
N ARG A 11 -1.14 3.57 2.36
CA ARG A 11 -2.22 3.81 3.30
C ARG A 11 -2.74 5.23 3.18
N ASP A 12 -1.83 6.20 3.30
CA ASP A 12 -2.14 7.61 3.54
C ASP A 12 -2.26 8.36 2.22
N GLY A 13 -3.45 8.85 1.89
CA GLY A 13 -3.77 9.48 0.62
C GLY A 13 -4.24 8.52 -0.48
N LEU A 14 -4.19 7.21 -0.25
CA LEU A 14 -4.64 6.19 -1.21
C LEU A 14 -5.69 5.22 -0.66
N LEU A 15 -5.51 4.63 0.52
CA LEU A 15 -6.59 3.82 1.14
C LEU A 15 -7.49 4.68 2.02
N VAL A 16 -6.88 5.62 2.75
CA VAL A 16 -7.56 6.57 3.62
C VAL A 16 -7.06 7.98 3.32
N GLU A 17 -7.85 8.99 3.70
CA GLU A 17 -7.46 10.39 3.57
C GLU A 17 -6.11 10.66 4.26
N ASP A 18 -5.26 11.48 3.63
CA ASP A 18 -3.96 11.84 4.20
C ASP A 18 -4.14 12.82 5.35
N VAL A 19 -3.82 12.36 6.55
CA VAL A 19 -3.79 13.16 7.76
C VAL A 19 -2.35 13.17 8.27
N PRO A 20 -1.62 14.30 8.17
CA PRO A 20 -0.24 14.39 8.62
C PRO A 20 -0.11 13.99 10.09
N ASP A 21 0.81 13.06 10.36
CA ASP A 21 1.13 12.54 11.69
C ASP A 21 -0.12 12.17 12.49
N ASN A 22 -1.04 11.43 11.86
CA ASN A 22 -2.30 11.07 12.49
C ASN A 22 -2.09 10.19 13.72
N ALA A 23 -2.46 10.71 14.90
CA ALA A 23 -2.53 9.95 16.15
C ALA A 23 -3.96 9.57 16.58
N ASP A 24 -4.96 10.02 15.82
CA ASP A 24 -6.37 9.91 16.16
C ASP A 24 -7.12 8.95 15.21
N PRO A 25 -7.53 7.76 15.70
CA PRO A 25 -8.36 6.82 14.93
C PRO A 25 -9.64 7.46 14.39
N ASP A 26 -10.23 8.42 15.10
CA ASP A 26 -11.49 9.02 14.68
C ASP A 26 -11.34 9.91 13.44
N ARG A 27 -10.11 10.20 13.01
CA ARG A 27 -9.79 10.91 11.77
C ARG A 27 -9.58 9.98 10.57
N VAL A 28 -9.62 8.67 10.76
CA VAL A 28 -9.47 7.71 9.66
C VAL A 28 -10.74 7.71 8.80
N ARG A 29 -10.59 8.06 7.52
CA ARG A 29 -11.68 8.10 6.53
C ARG A 29 -11.22 7.38 5.27
N PRO A 30 -11.87 6.27 4.86
CA PRO A 30 -11.58 5.62 3.59
C PRO A 30 -11.78 6.59 2.43
N VAL A 31 -10.89 6.53 1.43
CA VAL A 31 -11.13 7.26 0.18
C VAL A 31 -12.21 6.56 -0.65
N GLU A 32 -12.76 7.28 -1.63
CA GLU A 32 -13.70 6.73 -2.59
C GLU A 32 -13.10 5.52 -3.34
N GLY A 33 -13.87 4.45 -3.49
CA GLY A 33 -13.45 3.24 -4.19
C GLY A 33 -12.53 2.29 -3.39
N ALA A 34 -12.02 2.67 -2.21
CA ALA A 34 -11.12 1.80 -1.43
C ALA A 34 -11.75 0.46 -1.05
N GLN A 35 -13.01 0.47 -0.59
CA GLN A 35 -13.73 -0.76 -0.26
C GLN A 35 -14.00 -1.64 -1.48
N GLU A 36 -14.38 -1.04 -2.61
CA GLU A 36 -14.62 -1.75 -3.88
C GLU A 36 -13.32 -2.39 -4.39
N ALA A 37 -12.22 -1.63 -4.39
CA ALA A 37 -10.91 -2.08 -4.83
C ALA A 37 -10.42 -3.28 -4.01
N LEU A 38 -10.52 -3.21 -2.69
CA LEU A 38 -10.14 -4.32 -1.82
C LEU A 38 -11.08 -5.53 -1.97
N ALA A 39 -12.38 -5.31 -2.13
CA ALA A 39 -13.34 -6.38 -2.40
C ALA A 39 -13.00 -7.11 -3.72
N LEU A 40 -12.64 -6.37 -4.76
CA LEU A 40 -12.22 -6.92 -6.05
C LEU A 40 -10.96 -7.77 -5.90
N LEU A 41 -9.91 -7.27 -5.24
CA LEU A 41 -8.70 -8.07 -4.98
C LEU A 41 -9.01 -9.38 -4.25
N ARG A 42 -9.84 -9.32 -3.20
CA ARG A 42 -10.25 -10.49 -2.42
C ARG A 42 -11.08 -11.48 -3.24
N ALA A 43 -11.96 -11.01 -4.11
CA ALA A 43 -12.75 -11.84 -5.01
C ALA A 43 -11.88 -12.64 -6.00
N HIS A 44 -10.70 -12.12 -6.33
CA HIS A 44 -9.71 -12.80 -7.19
C HIS A 44 -8.69 -13.65 -6.41
N GLY A 45 -8.84 -13.76 -5.08
CA GLY A 45 -7.91 -14.47 -4.21
C GLY A 45 -6.54 -13.81 -4.11
N VAL A 46 -6.46 -12.51 -4.42
CA VAL A 46 -5.23 -11.73 -4.28
C VAL A 46 -5.09 -11.30 -2.83
N ARG A 47 -3.91 -11.53 -2.26
CA ARG A 47 -3.59 -11.07 -0.90
C ARG A 47 -3.49 -9.56 -0.87
N THR A 48 -3.97 -8.94 0.19
CA THR A 48 -3.98 -7.49 0.34
C THR A 48 -3.15 -7.08 1.53
N GLY A 49 -2.42 -5.98 1.40
CA GLY A 49 -1.75 -5.36 2.51
C GLY A 49 -1.58 -3.88 2.26
N PHE A 50 -1.16 -3.16 3.29
CA PHE A 50 -0.82 -1.76 3.13
C PHE A 50 0.60 -1.47 3.59
N LEU A 51 1.19 -0.44 2.99
CA LEU A 51 2.44 0.16 3.42
C LEU A 51 2.18 1.60 3.89
N THR A 52 2.96 2.08 4.86
CA THR A 52 2.90 3.47 5.31
C THR A 52 4.24 3.94 5.87
N GLN A 53 4.52 5.23 5.69
CA GLN A 53 5.65 5.93 6.28
C GLN A 53 5.15 6.79 7.45
N GLN A 54 5.63 6.53 8.67
CA GLN A 54 5.25 7.22 9.91
C GLN A 54 6.46 7.92 10.56
N PRO A 55 7.07 8.93 9.89
CA PRO A 55 8.26 9.60 10.40
C PRO A 55 8.00 10.42 11.67
N GLY A 56 6.75 10.76 11.98
CA GLY A 56 6.37 11.39 13.25
C GLY A 56 6.78 10.59 14.48
N VAL A 57 6.94 9.26 14.35
CA VAL A 57 7.47 8.42 15.44
C VAL A 57 8.92 8.78 15.76
N ALA A 58 9.79 8.87 14.74
CA ALA A 58 11.19 9.26 14.94
C ALA A 58 11.34 10.70 15.42
N ARG A 59 10.40 11.59 15.08
CA ARG A 59 10.38 12.98 15.56
C ARG A 59 9.77 13.14 16.96
N GLY A 60 9.08 12.12 17.47
CA GLY A 60 8.37 12.19 18.75
C GLY A 60 7.00 12.89 18.69
N ASP A 61 6.51 13.19 17.49
CA ASP A 61 5.19 13.84 17.28
C ASP A 61 4.03 12.87 17.55
N VAL A 62 4.26 11.57 17.30
CA VAL A 62 3.30 10.49 17.57
C VAL A 62 4.02 9.28 18.17
N THR A 63 3.30 8.49 18.96
CA THR A 63 3.85 7.25 19.53
C THR A 63 3.58 6.05 18.63
N GLU A 64 4.30 4.95 18.85
CA GLU A 64 3.95 3.69 18.17
C GLU A 64 2.54 3.19 18.53
N ALA A 65 2.07 3.50 19.75
CA ALA A 65 0.73 3.13 20.17
C ALA A 65 -0.32 3.90 19.35
N ASP A 66 -0.07 5.17 19.05
CA ASP A 66 -0.93 5.98 18.21
C ASP A 66 -1.03 5.40 16.80
N VAL A 67 0.11 5.08 16.18
CA VAL A 67 0.16 4.43 14.86
C VAL A 67 -0.62 3.11 14.88
N ARG A 68 -0.44 2.28 15.92
CA ARG A 68 -1.18 1.01 16.05
C ARG A 68 -2.69 1.21 16.16
N ARG A 69 -3.15 2.26 16.87
CA ARG A 69 -4.58 2.58 17.00
C ARG A 69 -5.17 3.02 15.65
N VAL A 70 -4.44 3.85 14.90
CA VAL A 70 -4.83 4.26 13.54
C VAL A 70 -4.88 3.05 12.60
N ASP A 71 -3.84 2.21 12.59
CA ASP A 71 -3.81 0.99 11.78
C ASP A 71 -4.95 0.02 12.13
N ALA A 72 -5.32 -0.08 13.41
CA ALA A 72 -6.45 -0.90 13.85
C ALA A 72 -7.78 -0.37 13.31
N ARG A 73 -7.96 0.95 13.24
CA ARG A 73 -9.14 1.57 12.65
C ARG A 73 -9.19 1.39 11.13
N VAL A 74 -8.05 1.45 10.45
CA VAL A 74 -7.95 1.11 9.02
C VAL A 74 -8.36 -0.35 8.79
N GLU A 75 -7.87 -1.29 9.61
CA GLU A 75 -8.28 -2.69 9.54
C GLU A 75 -9.79 -2.87 9.75
N GLU A 76 -10.38 -2.19 10.73
CA GLU A 76 -11.81 -2.28 11.02
C GLU A 76 -12.67 -1.83 9.83
N LEU A 77 -12.24 -0.79 9.12
CA LEU A 77 -13.01 -0.18 8.03
C LEU A 77 -12.80 -0.86 6.67
N LEU A 78 -11.59 -1.38 6.42
CA LEU A 78 -11.15 -1.83 5.09
C LEU A 78 -10.65 -3.27 5.02
N GLY A 79 -10.37 -3.88 6.18
CA GLY A 79 -9.80 -5.21 6.28
C GLY A 79 -10.75 -6.35 5.86
N PRO A 80 -10.31 -7.61 6.03
CA PRO A 80 -9.02 -7.98 6.61
C PRO A 80 -7.83 -7.74 5.67
N PHE A 81 -6.67 -7.41 6.22
CA PHE A 81 -5.39 -7.34 5.49
C PHE A 81 -4.47 -8.52 5.87
N ASP A 82 -3.77 -9.07 4.88
CA ASP A 82 -2.79 -10.14 5.08
C ASP A 82 -1.46 -9.61 5.67
N ILE A 83 -1.12 -8.35 5.41
CA ILE A 83 0.11 -7.73 5.90
C ILE A 83 -0.04 -6.22 6.11
N ARG A 84 0.59 -5.71 7.17
CA ARG A 84 0.73 -4.27 7.46
C ARG A 84 2.21 -3.94 7.52
N ALA A 85 2.67 -3.04 6.65
CA ALA A 85 4.07 -2.72 6.50
C ALA A 85 4.32 -1.25 6.90
N VAL A 86 4.98 -1.03 8.03
CA VAL A 86 5.12 0.33 8.62
C VAL A 86 6.59 0.68 8.76
N CYS A 87 7.03 1.77 8.14
CA CYS A 87 8.36 2.35 8.35
C CYS A 87 8.24 3.56 9.28
N ARG A 88 8.94 3.54 10.41
CA ARG A 88 8.83 4.56 11.50
C ARG A 88 9.98 5.58 11.52
N HIS A 89 10.93 5.42 10.61
CA HIS A 89 12.17 6.18 10.57
C HIS A 89 11.97 7.57 9.95
N ALA A 90 12.78 8.51 10.41
CA ALA A 90 12.93 9.81 9.76
C ALA A 90 13.69 9.65 8.42
N PRO A 91 13.53 10.60 7.48
CA PRO A 91 14.29 10.59 6.23
C PRO A 91 15.82 10.54 6.42
N ALA A 92 16.33 11.12 7.51
CA ALA A 92 17.76 11.19 7.81
C ALA A 92 18.36 9.89 8.38
N ASP A 93 17.53 8.92 8.79
CA ASP A 93 18.00 7.71 9.48
C ASP A 93 18.69 6.71 8.54
N GLY A 94 18.64 6.91 7.22
CA GLY A 94 19.28 6.02 6.25
C GLY A 94 18.72 4.59 6.23
N CYS A 95 17.48 4.40 6.69
CA CYS A 95 16.89 3.07 6.79
C CYS A 95 16.60 2.44 5.41
N HIS A 96 16.59 1.11 5.35
CA HIS A 96 16.24 0.36 4.13
C HIS A 96 14.72 0.12 3.96
N CYS A 97 13.88 0.56 4.91
CA CYS A 97 12.43 0.34 4.82
C CYS A 97 11.67 1.44 4.08
N ARG A 98 12.19 2.67 4.07
CA ARG A 98 11.45 3.82 3.55
C ARG A 98 11.56 3.84 2.02
N PRO A 99 10.44 3.80 1.28
CA PRO A 99 10.47 4.07 -0.17
C PRO A 99 11.31 5.32 -0.48
N PRO A 100 12.26 5.28 -1.43
CA PRO A 100 12.41 4.29 -2.51
C PRO A 100 13.16 2.99 -2.16
N GLU A 101 13.62 2.80 -0.93
CA GLU A 101 14.28 1.56 -0.54
C GLU A 101 13.28 0.38 -0.52
N PRO A 102 13.63 -0.80 -1.07
CA PRO A 102 12.71 -1.90 -1.25
C PRO A 102 12.51 -2.76 0.02
N GLY A 103 13.24 -2.49 1.10
CA GLY A 103 13.35 -3.40 2.24
C GLY A 103 12.02 -3.73 2.90
N LEU A 104 11.08 -2.77 2.95
CA LEU A 104 9.75 -3.00 3.52
C LEU A 104 8.88 -3.91 2.64
N LEU A 105 8.95 -3.75 1.32
CA LEU A 105 8.25 -4.60 0.36
C LEU A 105 8.82 -6.02 0.40
N LEU A 106 10.16 -6.15 0.42
CA LEU A 106 10.84 -7.45 0.51
C LEU A 106 10.52 -8.18 1.82
N TRP A 107 10.46 -7.44 2.94
CA TRP A 107 10.00 -7.98 4.22
C TRP A 107 8.57 -8.51 4.14
N ALA A 108 7.65 -7.75 3.55
CA ALA A 108 6.26 -8.16 3.38
C ALA A 108 6.14 -9.40 2.46
N ALA A 109 6.90 -9.43 1.36
CA ALA A 109 6.99 -10.56 0.44
C ALA A 109 7.45 -11.85 1.13
N GLY A 110 8.48 -11.76 1.97
CA GLY A 110 8.96 -12.87 2.79
C GLY A 110 7.89 -13.37 3.77
N ARG A 111 7.15 -12.46 4.42
CA ARG A 111 6.07 -12.81 5.37
C ARG A 111 4.89 -13.52 4.72
N LEU A 112 4.53 -13.17 3.49
CA LEU A 112 3.45 -13.83 2.74
C LEU A 112 3.94 -14.98 1.84
N CYS A 113 5.23 -15.34 1.93
CA CYS A 113 5.85 -16.40 1.14
C CYS A 113 5.52 -16.32 -0.37
N THR A 114 5.56 -15.11 -0.91
CA THR A 114 5.18 -14.81 -2.30
C THR A 114 6.31 -14.01 -2.95
N ALA A 115 6.74 -14.36 -4.16
CA ALA A 115 7.88 -13.70 -4.79
C ALA A 115 7.51 -12.26 -5.19
N PRO A 116 8.43 -11.27 -5.07
CA PRO A 116 8.14 -9.89 -5.46
C PRO A 116 7.64 -9.72 -6.90
N ALA A 117 8.09 -10.57 -7.84
CA ALA A 117 7.62 -10.59 -9.23
C ALA A 117 6.13 -10.92 -9.41
N GLU A 118 5.46 -11.38 -8.35
CA GLU A 118 4.02 -11.67 -8.30
C GLU A 118 3.27 -10.62 -7.46
N TRP A 119 3.94 -9.53 -7.08
CA TRP A 119 3.36 -8.43 -6.32
C TRP A 119 3.10 -7.24 -7.23
N ALA A 120 2.05 -6.51 -6.89
CA ALA A 120 1.89 -5.13 -7.30
C ALA A 120 1.95 -4.19 -6.09
N VAL A 121 2.45 -2.98 -6.33
CA VAL A 121 2.46 -1.87 -5.39
C VAL A 121 1.67 -0.74 -6.00
N VAL A 122 0.60 -0.33 -5.33
CA VAL A 122 -0.19 0.84 -5.73
C VAL A 122 0.15 1.97 -4.78
N GLY A 123 0.62 3.09 -5.30
CA GLY A 123 1.03 4.24 -4.48
C GLY A 123 0.84 5.55 -5.22
N ASP A 124 1.02 6.65 -4.50
CA ASP A 124 0.79 8.01 -4.99
C ASP A 124 2.09 8.79 -5.30
N THR A 125 3.26 8.17 -5.10
CA THR A 125 4.58 8.81 -5.31
C THR A 125 5.54 7.94 -6.11
N ASP A 126 6.48 8.58 -6.81
CA ASP A 126 7.60 7.90 -7.47
C ASP A 126 8.39 6.98 -6.52
N ALA A 127 8.47 7.33 -5.23
CA ALA A 127 9.20 6.54 -4.27
C ALA A 127 8.59 5.13 -4.14
N HIS A 128 7.26 5.01 -4.20
CA HIS A 128 6.57 3.73 -4.20
C HIS A 128 6.88 2.94 -5.49
N LEU A 129 6.84 3.59 -6.65
CA LEU A 129 7.14 2.94 -7.93
C LEU A 129 8.60 2.47 -8.00
N GLU A 130 9.52 3.30 -7.53
CA GLU A 130 10.95 2.97 -7.49
C GLU A 130 11.23 1.83 -6.50
N ALA A 131 10.58 1.83 -5.34
CA ALA A 131 10.68 0.71 -4.39
C ALA A 131 10.14 -0.59 -5.01
N ALA A 132 9.01 -0.53 -5.72
CA ALA A 132 8.45 -1.67 -6.44
C ALA A 132 9.43 -2.19 -7.50
N ARG A 133 9.96 -1.29 -8.33
CA ARG A 133 10.96 -1.61 -9.37
C ARG A 133 12.22 -2.26 -8.77
N ARG A 134 12.76 -1.70 -7.68
CA ARG A 134 13.94 -2.25 -6.99
C ARG A 134 13.67 -3.61 -6.34
N ALA A 135 12.44 -3.85 -5.86
CA ALA A 135 12.02 -5.14 -5.33
C ALA A 135 11.77 -6.18 -6.43
N GLY A 136 11.65 -5.76 -7.70
CA GLY A 136 11.21 -6.61 -8.81
C GLY A 136 9.70 -6.82 -8.87
N ALA A 137 8.92 -5.96 -8.20
CA ALA A 137 7.47 -5.93 -8.22
C ALA A 137 6.94 -4.98 -9.30
N HIS A 138 5.66 -5.12 -9.61
CA HIS A 138 4.95 -4.22 -10.51
C HIS A 138 4.49 -2.97 -9.75
N GLY A 139 4.72 -1.77 -10.29
CA GLY A 139 4.31 -0.50 -9.65
C GLY A 139 3.22 0.18 -10.46
N VAL A 140 2.15 0.61 -9.79
CA VAL A 140 1.06 1.41 -10.38
C VAL A 140 0.93 2.72 -9.61
N LEU A 141 0.98 3.84 -10.34
CA LEU A 141 0.80 5.17 -9.78
C LEU A 141 -0.68 5.54 -9.81
N VAL A 142 -1.20 6.02 -8.69
CA VAL A 142 -2.50 6.69 -8.61
C VAL A 142 -2.24 8.15 -8.20
N PRO A 143 -2.38 9.12 -9.11
CA PRO A 143 -2.11 10.51 -8.79
C PRO A 143 -3.04 11.05 -7.70
N THR A 144 -2.45 11.66 -6.68
CA THR A 144 -3.14 12.41 -5.61
C THR A 144 -2.64 13.85 -5.60
N ALA A 145 -3.13 14.68 -4.67
CA ALA A 145 -2.62 16.02 -4.46
C ALA A 145 -1.10 16.06 -4.11
N ARG A 146 -0.50 14.92 -3.73
CA ARG A 146 0.92 14.78 -3.39
C ARG A 146 1.79 14.38 -4.58
N THR A 147 1.18 13.90 -5.66
CA THR A 147 1.90 13.45 -6.84
C THR A 147 2.46 14.64 -7.61
N ARG A 148 3.76 14.63 -7.92
CA ARG A 148 4.40 15.74 -8.63
C ARG A 148 4.10 15.67 -10.13
N PRO A 149 4.01 16.80 -10.87
CA PRO A 149 3.61 16.82 -12.28
C PRO A 149 4.53 16.08 -13.27
N ARG A 150 5.76 15.72 -12.89
CA ARG A 150 6.76 15.07 -13.77
C ARG A 150 6.94 13.58 -13.50
N GLN A 151 6.00 12.98 -12.77
CA GLN A 151 6.04 11.61 -12.26
C GLN A 151 5.28 10.66 -13.20
N THR A 152 5.90 10.22 -14.30
CA THR A 152 5.21 9.33 -15.27
C THR A 152 6.07 8.16 -15.75
N ALA A 153 7.15 7.82 -15.04
CA ALA A 153 7.91 6.61 -15.34
C ALA A 153 7.24 5.40 -14.67
N GLY A 154 6.14 4.91 -15.26
CA GLY A 154 5.43 3.72 -14.79
C GLY A 154 3.97 3.66 -15.24
N ASP A 155 3.32 2.52 -15.00
CA ASP A 155 1.89 2.38 -15.26
C ASP A 155 1.12 3.32 -14.32
N THR A 156 0.22 4.12 -14.90
CA THR A 156 -0.54 5.13 -14.16
C THR A 156 -2.03 4.85 -14.36
N ALA A 157 -2.79 4.93 -13.27
CA ALA A 157 -4.24 4.84 -13.26
C ALA A 157 -4.83 6.12 -12.68
N PRO A 158 -6.00 6.57 -13.17
CA PRO A 158 -6.64 7.81 -12.71
C PRO A 158 -7.14 7.73 -11.27
N ASP A 159 -7.47 6.53 -10.79
CA ASP A 159 -8.03 6.28 -9.46
C ASP A 159 -7.67 4.86 -8.98
N LEU A 160 -7.93 4.60 -7.70
CA LEU A 160 -7.60 3.34 -7.04
C LEU A 160 -8.33 2.14 -7.67
N ILE A 161 -9.61 2.27 -8.02
CA ILE A 161 -10.37 1.15 -8.57
C ILE A 161 -9.87 0.77 -9.97
N THR A 162 -9.51 1.75 -10.80
CA THR A 162 -8.93 1.54 -12.13
C THR A 162 -7.55 0.91 -12.01
N ALA A 163 -6.74 1.32 -11.02
CA ALA A 163 -5.47 0.68 -10.71
C ALA A 163 -5.67 -0.80 -10.36
N VAL A 164 -6.64 -1.13 -9.51
CA VAL A 164 -6.89 -2.53 -9.15
C VAL A 164 -7.42 -3.34 -10.32
N ARG A 165 -8.32 -2.78 -11.13
CA ARG A 165 -8.87 -3.46 -12.32
C ARG A 165 -7.80 -3.82 -13.34
N SER A 166 -6.72 -3.04 -13.46
CA SER A 166 -5.60 -3.40 -14.35
C SER A 166 -4.73 -4.55 -13.81
N LEU A 167 -4.81 -4.85 -12.51
CA LEU A 167 -4.01 -5.88 -11.83
C LEU A 167 -4.67 -7.26 -11.79
N VAL A 168 -5.98 -7.33 -12.02
CA VAL A 168 -6.76 -8.58 -11.98
C VAL A 168 -7.46 -8.80 -13.33
N PRO A 169 -7.66 -10.07 -13.75
CA PRO A 169 -8.43 -10.35 -14.96
C PRO A 169 -9.92 -9.96 -14.80
N ASP A 170 -10.66 -9.79 -15.89
CA ASP A 170 -12.08 -9.39 -15.84
C ASP A 170 -13.01 -10.42 -15.17
N THR A 171 -12.59 -11.68 -15.01
CA THR A 171 -13.41 -12.76 -14.41
C THR A 171 -12.84 -13.23 -13.07
N PRO A 172 -13.64 -13.21 -11.97
CA PRO A 172 -13.23 -13.72 -10.66
C PRO A 172 -12.80 -15.18 -10.72
N VAL A 173 -11.74 -15.53 -9.98
CA VAL A 173 -11.32 -16.93 -9.85
C VAL A 173 -11.96 -17.51 -8.59
N PRO A 174 -12.79 -18.57 -8.69
CA PRO A 174 -13.44 -19.15 -7.51
C PRO A 174 -12.39 -19.65 -6.51
N ARG A 175 -12.58 -19.32 -5.23
CA ARG A 175 -11.75 -19.83 -4.14
C ARG A 175 -11.94 -21.33 -4.05
N THR A 176 -10.97 -22.13 -4.50
CA THR A 176 -10.89 -23.54 -4.11
C THR A 176 -10.63 -23.57 -2.61
N GLY A 177 -11.66 -23.93 -1.85
CA GLY A 177 -11.61 -24.05 -0.39
C GLY A 177 -10.49 -25.00 0.04
N ARG A 178 -9.85 -24.66 1.16
CA ARG A 178 -9.01 -25.58 1.92
C ARG A 178 -9.79 -26.05 3.12
#